data_AF-A0A966U907-F1
#
_entry.id   AF-A0A966U907-F1
#
_cell.length_a   1.000
_cell.length_b   1.000
_cell.length_c   1.000
_cell.angle_alpha   90.00
_cell.angle_beta   90.00
_cell.angle_gamma   90.00
#
_symmetry.space_group_name_H-M   'P 1'
#
loop_
_entity.id
_entity.type
_entity.pdbx_description
1 polymer ?
#
loop_
_entity_poly.entity_id
_entity_poly.type
_entity_poly.pdbx_seq_one_letter_code
_entity_poly.pdbx_strand_id
1 'polypeptide(L)'
;MTSAFKFFAVVGFCAITGLGLNACSSSDGVTQGDIDAFKASYSSSLAGLSTQAVLTGSALQDLFDAKFLDSGFSRADIVAALNGEASAIQSAGGYSSVPQVTLANASVTDCVGTTQGDLICTLSGTLSNQDADVTSVQFTTQLRMADGKLRLYGDQLTAFN
;
A
#
# COMPACT_ATOMS: atom_id res chain seq x y z
N MET A 1 -39.98 -15.97 38.85
CA MET A 1 -38.55 -16.34 38.89
C MET A 1 -37.97 -15.87 37.56
N THR A 2 -37.45 -14.64 37.45
CA THR A 2 -36.00 -14.31 37.45
C THR A 2 -35.23 -15.21 36.46
N SER A 3 -34.56 -14.77 35.39
CA SER A 3 -33.79 -13.56 35.10
C SER A 3 -33.64 -13.45 33.57
N ALA A 4 -33.93 -12.30 32.94
CA ALA A 4 -32.99 -11.23 32.56
C ALA A 4 -32.00 -11.59 31.43
N PHE A 5 -32.05 -10.87 30.30
CA PHE A 5 -30.91 -10.09 29.78
C PHE A 5 -31.40 -9.07 28.73
N LYS A 6 -30.97 -7.83 28.92
CA LYS A 6 -31.28 -6.63 28.13
C LYS A 6 -30.51 -6.65 26.79
N PHE A 7 -31.02 -6.03 25.73
CA PHE A 7 -30.30 -4.96 25.02
C PHE A 7 -31.25 -4.12 24.13
N PHE A 8 -31.16 -2.81 24.33
CA PHE A 8 -31.80 -1.70 23.59
C PHE A 8 -31.43 -1.77 22.09
N ALA A 9 -32.38 -1.66 21.16
CA ALA A 9 -32.84 -0.42 20.51
C ALA A 9 -31.71 0.44 19.91
N VAL A 10 -31.69 0.59 18.58
CA VAL A 10 -31.92 1.85 17.83
C VAL A 10 -32.14 1.48 16.34
N VAL A 11 -33.37 1.64 15.88
CA VAL A 11 -33.68 1.74 14.44
C VAL A 11 -33.30 3.16 14.04
N GLY A 12 -32.13 3.31 13.42
CA GLY A 12 -31.64 4.58 12.87
C GLY A 12 -32.32 4.86 11.53
N PHE A 13 -33.37 5.67 11.59
CA PHE A 13 -34.12 6.20 10.47
C PHE A 13 -33.21 7.06 9.57
N CYS A 14 -33.13 6.71 8.29
CA CYS A 14 -32.33 7.40 7.27
C CYS A 14 -32.96 8.77 6.95
N ALA A 15 -32.30 9.85 7.35
CA ALA A 15 -32.66 11.20 6.92
C ALA A 15 -31.83 11.58 5.69
N ILE A 16 -32.50 11.60 4.53
CA ILE A 16 -31.97 12.03 3.24
C ILE A 16 -32.05 13.56 3.18
N THR A 17 -30.92 14.25 3.29
CA THR A 17 -30.74 15.60 2.72
C THR A 17 -29.27 15.85 2.36
N GLY A 18 -28.97 15.89 1.06
CA GLY A 18 -27.96 16.76 0.44
C GLY A 18 -26.47 16.53 0.76
N LEU A 19 -25.73 16.14 -0.29
CA LEU A 19 -24.26 16.23 -0.46
C LEU A 19 -23.40 15.31 0.40
N GLY A 20 -22.86 14.27 -0.24
CA GLY A 20 -21.77 13.45 0.31
C GLY A 20 -22.08 11.97 0.25
N LEU A 21 -21.39 11.28 -0.65
CA LEU A 21 -21.50 9.85 -0.91
C LEU A 21 -21.15 9.00 0.32
N ASN A 22 -21.98 7.97 0.54
CA ASN A 22 -21.65 6.67 1.13
C ASN A 22 -20.73 6.63 2.35
N ALA A 23 -21.32 6.64 3.54
CA ALA A 23 -20.73 5.98 4.70
C ALA A 23 -21.83 5.22 5.46
N CYS A 24 -22.23 4.07 4.91
CA CYS A 24 -22.92 3.04 5.65
C CYS A 24 -22.15 1.74 5.47
N SER A 25 -21.15 1.52 6.33
CA SER A 25 -20.64 0.18 6.63
C SER A 25 -19.81 0.25 7.91
N SER A 26 -20.41 -0.19 9.02
CA SER A 26 -19.64 -0.76 10.11
C SER A 26 -19.04 -2.07 9.60
N SER A 27 -17.72 -2.17 9.42
CA SER A 27 -17.00 -3.43 9.23
C SER A 27 -15.52 -3.20 9.52
N ASP A 28 -14.89 -4.11 10.26
CA ASP A 28 -13.46 -4.15 10.55
C ASP A 28 -12.60 -4.31 9.28
N GLY A 29 -12.54 -3.27 8.45
CA GLY A 29 -11.90 -3.24 7.13
C GLY A 29 -11.05 -1.99 6.86
N VAL A 30 -10.35 -1.99 5.73
CA VAL A 30 -9.49 -0.88 5.26
C VAL A 30 -10.29 0.41 5.15
N THR A 31 -9.82 1.47 5.80
CA THR A 31 -10.45 2.80 5.74
C THR A 31 -9.87 3.65 4.62
N GLN A 32 -10.59 4.69 4.21
CA GLN A 32 -10.05 5.69 3.27
C GLN A 32 -8.79 6.37 3.83
N GLY A 33 -8.70 6.58 5.14
CA GLY A 33 -7.51 7.14 5.79
C GLY A 33 -6.29 6.23 5.66
N ASP A 34 -6.47 4.91 5.75
CA ASP A 34 -5.38 3.94 5.56
C ASP A 34 -4.86 3.96 4.12
N ILE A 35 -5.79 4.06 3.16
CA ILE A 35 -5.49 4.16 1.73
C ILE A 35 -4.69 5.43 1.44
N ASP A 36 -5.13 6.58 1.97
CA ASP A 36 -4.48 7.86 1.73
C ASP A 36 -3.09 7.92 2.39
N ALA A 37 -2.95 7.38 3.60
CA ALA A 37 -1.67 7.28 4.30
C ALA A 37 -0.67 6.39 3.54
N PHE A 38 -1.12 5.25 3.02
CA PHE A 38 -0.29 4.37 2.20
C PHE A 38 0.14 5.06 0.90
N LYS A 39 -0.81 5.66 0.16
CA LYS A 39 -0.50 6.37 -1.10
C LYS A 39 0.50 7.50 -0.88
N ALA A 40 0.32 8.29 0.17
CA ALA A 40 1.26 9.37 0.50
C ALA A 40 2.67 8.84 0.78
N SER A 41 2.78 7.79 1.59
CA SER A 41 4.06 7.18 1.94
C SER A 41 4.75 6.52 0.74
N TYR A 42 3.99 5.81 -0.09
CA TYR A 42 4.50 5.13 -1.28
C TYR A 42 4.94 6.15 -2.35
N SER A 43 4.12 7.16 -2.66
CA SER A 43 4.47 8.22 -3.61
C SER A 43 5.70 9.01 -3.14
N SER A 44 5.81 9.34 -1.85
CA SER A 44 6.98 10.01 -1.30
C SER A 44 8.24 9.15 -1.41
N SER A 45 8.12 7.83 -1.25
CA SER A 45 9.25 6.92 -1.37
C SER A 45 9.70 6.76 -2.82
N LEU A 46 8.76 6.68 -3.76
CA LEU A 46 9.04 6.63 -5.21
C LEU A 46 9.78 7.87 -5.70
N ALA A 47 9.36 9.06 -5.29
CA ALA A 47 10.04 10.32 -5.60
C ALA A 47 11.46 10.41 -4.98
N GLY A 48 11.73 9.61 -3.96
CA GLY A 48 12.99 9.60 -3.23
C GLY A 48 13.98 8.51 -3.67
N LEU A 49 13.63 7.64 -4.62
CA LEU A 49 14.41 6.45 -4.97
C LEU A 49 15.86 6.75 -5.43
N SER A 50 16.14 7.95 -5.91
CA SER A 50 17.50 8.36 -6.30
C SER A 50 18.36 8.85 -5.12
N THR A 51 17.89 8.70 -3.88
CA THR A 51 18.57 9.23 -2.70
C THR A 51 18.90 8.13 -1.70
N GLN A 52 20.15 8.11 -1.23
CA GLN A 52 20.63 7.14 -0.24
C GLN A 52 19.75 7.13 1.04
N ALA A 53 19.32 8.32 1.48
CA ALA A 53 18.51 8.49 2.69
C ALA A 53 17.15 7.79 2.61
N VAL A 54 16.50 7.81 1.45
CA VAL A 54 15.20 7.16 1.26
C VAL A 54 15.36 5.65 1.09
N LEU A 55 16.38 5.19 0.34
CA LEU A 55 16.65 3.76 0.12
C LEU A 55 16.96 3.01 1.43
N THR A 56 17.68 3.66 2.35
CA THR A 56 18.00 3.09 3.68
C THR A 56 16.96 3.43 4.75
N GLY A 57 15.96 4.25 4.42
CA GLY A 57 14.96 4.73 5.34
C GLY A 57 13.96 3.66 5.74
N SER A 58 13.58 3.64 7.03
CA SER A 58 12.59 2.69 7.53
C SER A 58 11.21 2.90 6.89
N ALA A 59 10.88 4.10 6.43
CA ALA A 59 9.60 4.40 5.80
C ALA A 59 9.36 3.55 4.54
N LEU A 60 10.34 3.48 3.63
CA LEU A 60 10.24 2.65 2.42
C LEU A 60 10.22 1.15 2.78
N GLN A 61 11.05 0.72 3.73
CA GLN A 61 11.12 -0.69 4.13
C GLN A 61 9.88 -1.17 4.91
N ASP A 62 9.16 -0.27 5.59
CA ASP A 62 7.91 -0.55 6.33
C ASP A 62 6.69 -0.61 5.40
N LEU A 63 6.83 -0.17 4.14
CA LEU A 63 5.81 -0.35 3.11
C LEU A 63 5.68 -1.82 2.68
N PHE A 64 6.72 -2.65 2.85
CA PHE A 64 6.68 -4.06 2.46
C PHE A 64 6.24 -4.93 3.64
N ASP A 65 5.23 -5.78 3.42
CA ASP A 65 4.76 -6.73 4.43
C ASP A 65 5.83 -7.77 4.76
N ALA A 66 5.80 -8.30 5.98
CA ALA A 66 6.73 -9.37 6.38
C ALA A 66 6.58 -10.63 5.51
N LYS A 67 5.40 -10.86 4.93
CA LYS A 67 5.11 -11.96 3.99
C LYS A 67 5.19 -11.52 2.52
N PHE A 68 5.75 -10.36 2.21
CA PHE A 68 5.90 -9.91 0.83
C PHE A 68 6.66 -10.95 -0.01
N LEU A 69 6.07 -11.31 -1.15
CA LEU A 69 6.66 -12.15 -2.18
C LEU A 69 6.11 -11.69 -3.52
N ASP A 70 7.01 -11.32 -4.43
CA ASP A 70 6.66 -10.97 -5.80
C ASP A 70 7.68 -11.61 -6.73
N SER A 71 7.22 -12.51 -7.60
CA SER A 71 8.09 -13.18 -8.59
C SER A 71 9.33 -13.86 -7.97
N GLY A 72 9.21 -14.35 -6.73
CA GLY A 72 10.30 -14.98 -5.98
C GLY A 72 11.15 -14.03 -5.12
N PHE A 73 10.94 -12.71 -5.20
CA PHE A 73 11.61 -11.72 -4.36
C PHE A 73 10.87 -11.53 -3.05
N SER A 74 11.54 -11.80 -1.94
CA SER A 74 11.03 -11.55 -0.59
C SER A 74 11.31 -10.10 -0.16
N ARG A 75 10.68 -9.68 0.96
CA ARG A 75 11.03 -8.41 1.60
C ARG A 75 12.53 -8.28 1.88
N ALA A 76 13.18 -9.37 2.29
CA ALA A 76 14.61 -9.35 2.59
C ALA A 76 15.44 -9.06 1.33
N ASP A 77 15.05 -9.63 0.18
CA ASP A 77 15.72 -9.40 -1.09
C ASP A 77 15.55 -7.95 -1.57
N ILE A 78 14.34 -7.39 -1.41
CA ILE A 78 14.10 -5.96 -1.69
C ILE A 78 14.97 -5.08 -0.80
N VAL A 79 14.99 -5.32 0.51
CA VAL A 79 15.83 -4.53 1.44
C VAL A 79 17.31 -4.65 1.11
N ALA A 80 17.78 -5.85 0.74
CA ALA A 80 19.16 -6.06 0.30
C ALA A 80 19.47 -5.28 -0.98
N ALA A 81 18.58 -5.29 -1.97
CA ALA A 81 18.73 -4.52 -3.20
C ALA A 81 18.76 -3.01 -2.93
N LEU A 82 17.84 -2.49 -2.10
CA LEU A 82 17.82 -1.07 -1.71
C LEU A 82 19.13 -0.64 -1.02
N ASN A 83 19.67 -1.47 -0.13
CA ASN A 83 20.95 -1.21 0.53
C ASN A 83 22.14 -1.28 -0.45
N GLY A 84 22.08 -2.19 -1.43
CA GLY A 84 23.05 -2.29 -2.52
C GLY A 84 23.10 -1.01 -3.35
N GLU A 85 21.93 -0.54 -3.79
CA GLU A 85 21.80 0.73 -4.53
C GLU A 85 22.24 1.94 -3.69
N ALA A 86 21.87 1.98 -2.41
CA ALA A 86 22.33 3.05 -1.52
C ALA A 86 23.86 3.11 -1.41
N SER A 87 24.52 1.93 -1.36
CA SER A 87 25.98 1.82 -1.33
C SER A 87 26.62 2.21 -2.66
N ALA A 88 25.97 1.89 -3.79
CA ALA A 88 26.40 2.30 -5.12
C ALA A 88 26.34 3.83 -5.28
N ILE A 89 25.24 4.46 -4.87
CA ILE A 89 25.10 5.93 -4.87
C ILE A 89 26.20 6.58 -4.03
N GLN A 90 26.47 6.05 -2.84
CA GLN A 90 27.53 6.56 -1.98
C GLN A 90 28.91 6.43 -2.63
N SER A 91 29.20 5.28 -3.24
CA SER A 91 30.46 5.02 -3.95
C SER A 91 30.64 5.89 -5.19
N ALA A 92 29.53 6.27 -5.82
CA ALA A 92 29.50 7.19 -6.95
C ALA A 92 29.55 8.68 -6.53
N GLY A 93 29.76 9.01 -5.24
CA GLY A 93 29.83 10.39 -4.78
C GLY A 93 28.47 11.10 -4.75
N GLY A 94 27.37 10.35 -4.62
CA GLY A 94 26.01 10.86 -4.55
C GLY A 94 25.25 10.86 -5.88
N TYR A 95 25.88 10.42 -6.98
CA TYR A 95 25.17 10.22 -8.25
C TYR A 95 24.35 8.94 -8.22
N SER A 96 23.09 9.03 -8.64
CA SER A 96 22.17 7.90 -8.76
C SER A 96 21.83 7.62 -10.21
N SER A 97 21.93 6.36 -10.62
CA SER A 97 21.39 5.85 -11.89
C SER A 97 19.93 5.42 -11.77
N VAL A 98 19.36 5.42 -10.56
CA VAL A 98 17.96 5.06 -10.34
C VAL A 98 17.07 6.18 -10.89
N PRO A 99 16.16 5.88 -11.83
CA PRO A 99 15.26 6.86 -12.39
C PRO A 99 14.29 7.43 -11.35
N GLN A 100 13.85 8.66 -11.58
CA GLN A 100 12.78 9.27 -10.82
C GLN A 100 11.44 8.67 -11.25
N VAL A 101 10.76 8.01 -10.30
CA VAL A 101 9.47 7.35 -10.55
C VAL A 101 8.38 8.10 -9.82
N THR A 102 7.26 8.32 -10.52
CA THR A 102 6.06 8.93 -9.94
C THR A 102 4.86 8.01 -10.08
N LEU A 103 3.94 8.10 -9.13
CA LEU A 103 2.69 7.35 -9.11
C LEU A 103 1.51 8.29 -9.35
N ALA A 104 0.74 8.04 -10.41
CA ALA A 104 -0.48 8.75 -10.73
C ALA A 104 -1.69 7.80 -10.72
N ASN A 105 -2.88 8.38 -10.53
CA ASN A 105 -4.17 7.67 -10.60
C ASN A 105 -4.25 6.43 -9.69
N ALA A 106 -3.59 6.48 -8.53
CA ALA A 106 -3.55 5.36 -7.61
C ALA A 106 -4.94 5.09 -7.02
N SER A 107 -5.43 3.86 -7.15
CA SER A 107 -6.68 3.38 -6.55
C SER A 107 -6.45 2.07 -5.81
N VAL A 108 -7.10 1.91 -4.66
CA VAL A 108 -7.11 0.64 -3.91
C VAL A 108 -8.54 0.10 -3.97
N THR A 109 -8.70 -1.08 -4.55
CA THR A 109 -10.00 -1.72 -4.79
C THR A 109 -9.94 -3.20 -4.43
N ASP A 110 -11.06 -3.91 -4.59
CA ASP A 110 -11.13 -5.37 -4.54
C ASP A 110 -10.56 -5.99 -3.25
N CYS A 111 -10.82 -5.34 -2.13
CA CYS A 111 -10.41 -5.82 -0.81
C CYS A 111 -11.19 -7.10 -0.44
N VAL A 112 -10.48 -8.23 -0.41
CA VAL A 112 -11.00 -9.56 -0.04
C VAL A 112 -10.39 -10.00 1.28
N GLY A 113 -11.22 -10.57 2.17
CA GLY A 113 -10.81 -11.00 3.50
C GLY A 113 -11.82 -10.55 4.56
N THR A 114 -11.91 -11.31 5.65
CA THR A 114 -12.89 -11.07 6.73
C THR A 114 -12.24 -10.59 8.03
N THR A 115 -10.91 -10.61 8.11
CA THR A 115 -10.15 -10.10 9.25
C THR A 115 -9.02 -9.21 8.75
N GLN A 116 -8.60 -8.23 9.56
CA GLN A 116 -7.54 -7.30 9.16
C GLN A 116 -6.27 -8.01 8.71
N GLY A 117 -5.89 -9.13 9.35
CA GLY A 117 -4.69 -9.88 9.00
C GLY A 117 -4.76 -10.65 7.68
N ASP A 118 -5.96 -10.85 7.13
CA ASP A 118 -6.20 -11.59 5.88
C ASP A 118 -6.82 -10.70 4.80
N LEU A 119 -6.97 -9.40 5.08
CA LEU A 119 -7.55 -8.44 4.16
C LEU A 119 -6.51 -8.04 3.12
N ILE A 120 -6.73 -8.49 1.90
CA ILE A 120 -5.89 -8.25 0.73
C ILE A 120 -6.67 -7.36 -0.24
N CYS A 121 -6.08 -6.23 -0.64
CA CYS A 121 -6.65 -5.30 -1.61
C CYS A 121 -5.76 -5.22 -2.86
N THR A 122 -6.31 -4.74 -3.96
CA THR A 122 -5.56 -4.47 -5.19
C THR A 122 -5.25 -2.99 -5.30
N LEU A 123 -3.96 -2.63 -5.36
CA LEU A 123 -3.50 -1.31 -5.78
C LEU A 123 -3.35 -1.31 -7.30
N SER A 124 -3.94 -0.32 -7.95
CA SER A 124 -3.72 -0.02 -9.36
C SER A 124 -3.26 1.42 -9.51
N GLY A 125 -2.48 1.71 -10.54
CA GLY A 125 -2.14 3.07 -10.91
C GLY A 125 -1.25 3.13 -12.14
N THR A 126 -0.68 4.31 -12.39
CA THR A 126 0.27 4.54 -13.47
C THR A 126 1.61 4.95 -12.88
N LEU A 127 2.65 4.14 -13.11
CA LEU A 127 4.02 4.52 -12.81
C LEU A 127 4.60 5.23 -14.02
N SER A 128 5.20 6.39 -13.80
CA SER A 128 5.89 7.15 -14.83
C SER A 128 7.34 7.35 -14.44
N ASN A 129 8.26 6.94 -15.30
CA ASN A 129 9.67 7.28 -15.21
C ASN A 129 9.89 8.63 -15.89
N GLN A 130 10.51 9.58 -15.18
CA GLN A 130 10.78 10.94 -15.65
C GLN A 130 12.18 11.10 -16.27
N ASP A 131 12.84 10.00 -16.64
CA ASP A 131 14.08 10.04 -17.42
C ASP A 131 13.84 10.60 -18.84
N ALA A 132 14.90 10.71 -19.64
CA ALA A 132 14.89 11.34 -20.97
C ALA A 132 13.76 10.84 -21.89
N ASP A 133 13.36 9.58 -21.74
CA ASP A 133 12.20 8.99 -22.40
C ASP A 133 11.10 8.69 -21.35
N VAL A 134 10.13 9.59 -21.22
CA VAL A 134 9.01 9.40 -20.31
C VAL A 134 8.23 8.16 -20.72
N THR A 135 8.37 7.11 -19.92
CA THR A 135 7.65 5.85 -20.08
C THR A 135 6.64 5.74 -18.95
N SER A 136 5.37 5.58 -19.33
CA SER A 136 4.27 5.41 -18.39
C SER A 136 3.69 4.02 -18.55
N VAL A 137 3.63 3.27 -17.46
CA VAL A 137 3.12 1.91 -17.44
C VAL A 137 2.02 1.80 -16.41
N GLN A 138 0.96 1.08 -16.78
CA GLN A 138 -0.04 0.66 -15.81
C GLN A 138 0.57 -0.46 -14.96
N PHE A 139 0.42 -0.35 -13.65
CA PHE A 139 0.87 -1.38 -12.73
C PHE A 139 -0.26 -1.74 -11.77
N THR A 140 -0.21 -2.99 -11.32
CA THR A 140 -1.11 -3.54 -10.32
C THR A 140 -0.30 -4.35 -9.33
N THR A 141 -0.60 -4.24 -8.05
CA THR A 141 0.03 -5.05 -7.00
C THR A 141 -0.95 -5.29 -5.87
N GLN A 142 -0.73 -6.34 -5.08
CA GLN A 142 -1.57 -6.61 -3.92
C GLN A 142 -1.04 -5.87 -2.69
N LEU A 143 -1.97 -5.32 -1.92
CA LEU A 143 -1.74 -4.76 -0.60
C LEU A 143 -2.39 -5.67 0.44
N ARG A 144 -1.81 -5.71 1.63
CA ARG A 144 -2.36 -6.40 2.79
C ARG A 144 -2.43 -5.44 3.96
N MET A 145 -3.53 -5.52 4.72
CA MET A 145 -3.59 -4.84 6.01
C MET A 145 -2.78 -5.68 7.02
N ALA A 146 -1.76 -5.08 7.62
CA ALA A 146 -0.90 -5.71 8.60
C ALA A 146 -0.47 -4.68 9.64
N ASP A 147 -0.52 -5.06 10.92
CA ASP A 147 -0.19 -4.18 12.05
C ASP A 147 -0.93 -2.82 12.01
N GLY A 148 -2.17 -2.82 11.51
CA GLY A 148 -3.00 -1.62 11.39
C GLY A 148 -2.59 -0.66 10.27
N LYS A 149 -1.78 -1.12 9.30
CA LYS A 149 -1.39 -0.35 8.11
C LYS A 149 -1.53 -1.17 6.84
N LEU A 150 -1.81 -0.51 5.73
CA LEU A 150 -1.65 -1.12 4.41
C LEU A 150 -0.16 -1.27 4.07
N ARG A 151 0.21 -2.43 3.57
CA ARG A 151 1.56 -2.76 3.11
C ARG A 151 1.50 -3.51 1.78
N LEU A 152 2.52 -3.34 0.95
CA LEU A 152 2.77 -4.15 -0.24
C LEU A 152 2.89 -5.62 0.17
N TYR A 153 2.07 -6.45 -0.44
CA TYR A 153 2.06 -7.90 -0.24
C TYR A 153 2.75 -8.64 -1.40
N GLY A 154 2.91 -7.95 -2.53
CA GLY A 154 3.48 -8.50 -3.76
C GLY A 154 2.43 -9.30 -4.54
N ASP A 155 2.76 -9.66 -5.77
CA ASP A 155 1.91 -10.56 -6.54
C ASP A 155 2.12 -12.00 -6.06
N GLN A 156 1.32 -12.44 -5.09
CA GLN A 156 1.32 -13.83 -4.62
C GLN A 156 0.61 -14.78 -5.59
N LEU A 157 0.57 -14.47 -6.90
CA LEU A 157 0.11 -15.38 -7.94
C LEU A 157 1.05 -16.60 -8.07
N THR A 158 1.03 -17.46 -7.07
CA THR A 158 0.90 -18.90 -7.34
C THR A 158 -0.48 -19.11 -7.96
N ALA A 159 -0.50 -19.15 -9.29
CA ALA A 159 -1.47 -19.85 -10.13
C ALA A 159 -2.91 -19.93 -9.56
N PHE A 160 -3.78 -19.01 -9.99
CA PHE A 160 -5.15 -19.44 -10.26
C PHE A 160 -5.10 -20.34 -11.50
N ASN A 161 -4.85 -21.63 -11.27
CA ASN A 161 -5.29 -22.71 -12.15
C ASN A 161 -6.73 -23.07 -11.78
#